data_AF-A0A353XR49-F1
#
_entry.id   AF-A0A353XR49-F1
#
_cell.length_a   1.000
_cell.length_b   1.000
_cell.length_c   1.000
_cell.angle_alpha   90.00
_cell.angle_beta   90.00
_cell.angle_gamma   90.00
#
_symmetry.space_group_name_H-M   'P 1'
#
loop_
_entity.id
_entity.type
_entity.pdbx_description
1 polymer ?
#
loop_
_entity_poly.entity_id
_entity_poly.type
_entity_poly.pdbx_seq_one_letter_code
_entity_poly.pdbx_strand_id
1 'polypeptide(L)'
;IWQAEKALVKGSQHLKDELDKARIAYVKASREGDYETMSKLQYETIPQLEKRITESDLAEQKEQAGEGDRIKLLRNKVTDNEIAEVVAAATGIPVNRMLQGEREKMLAMEERLHERVVGQDEAVQSVANAVRRSRAGLSDPNRPSGSFLFLGPTGVGK
;
A
#
# COMPACT_ATOMS: atom_id res chain seq x y z
N ILE A 1 28.65 -11.62 5.40
CA ILE A 1 27.31 -11.13 5.82
C ILE A 1 26.58 -10.50 4.64
N TRP A 2 26.95 -9.30 4.14
CA TRP A 2 26.34 -8.71 2.92
C TRP A 2 26.32 -9.68 1.71
N GLN A 3 27.46 -10.28 1.34
CA GLN A 3 27.52 -11.17 0.17
C GLN A 3 26.57 -12.37 0.28
N ALA A 4 26.35 -12.89 1.49
CA ALA A 4 25.41 -13.98 1.74
C ALA A 4 23.96 -13.51 1.61
N GLU A 5 23.60 -12.36 2.20
CA GLU A 5 22.26 -11.76 2.02
C GLU A 5 21.96 -11.44 0.55
N LYS A 6 22.93 -10.87 -0.18
CA LYS A 6 22.79 -10.57 -1.61
C LYS A 6 22.66 -11.84 -2.46
N ALA A 7 23.32 -12.93 -2.08
CA ALA A 7 23.21 -14.21 -2.76
C ALA A 7 21.83 -14.84 -2.56
N LEU A 8 21.29 -14.80 -1.33
CA LEU A 8 19.94 -15.28 -1.02
C LEU A 8 18.87 -14.54 -1.84
N VAL A 9 18.96 -13.21 -1.86
CA VAL A 9 18.02 -12.35 -2.62
C VAL A 9 18.07 -12.63 -4.12
N LYS A 10 19.28 -12.78 -4.68
CA LYS A 10 19.45 -13.14 -6.09
C LYS A 10 18.93 -14.54 -6.39
N GLY A 11 19.06 -15.48 -5.45
CA GLY A 11 18.51 -16.82 -5.56
C GLY A 11 16.98 -16.82 -5.62
N SER A 12 16.32 -16.11 -4.70
CA SER A 12 14.85 -15.96 -4.69
C SER A 12 14.35 -15.27 -5.97
N GLN A 13 15.05 -14.23 -6.45
CA GLN A 13 14.72 -13.57 -7.71
C GLN A 13 14.85 -14.53 -8.91
N HIS A 14 15.92 -15.30 -8.98
CA HIS A 14 16.13 -16.26 -10.06
C HIS A 14 15.02 -17.34 -10.09
N LEU A 15 14.61 -17.85 -8.93
CA LEU A 15 13.51 -18.82 -8.85
C LEU A 15 12.18 -18.22 -9.32
N LYS A 16 11.90 -16.96 -9.00
CA LYS A 16 10.72 -16.23 -9.49
C LYS A 16 10.77 -16.03 -11.01
N ASP A 17 11.92 -15.66 -11.55
CA ASP A 17 12.12 -15.51 -12.99
C ASP A 17 11.94 -16.86 -13.73
N GLU A 18 12.39 -17.97 -13.14
CA GLU A 18 12.17 -19.32 -13.70
C GLU A 18 10.69 -19.71 -13.68
N LEU A 19 9.97 -19.40 -12.59
CA LEU A 19 8.53 -19.63 -12.49
C LEU A 19 7.76 -18.84 -13.57
N ASP A 20 8.11 -17.58 -13.78
CA ASP A 20 7.47 -16.76 -14.81
C ASP A 20 7.75 -17.30 -16.22
N LYS A 21 8.99 -17.74 -16.50
CA LYS A 21 9.31 -18.42 -17.75
C LYS A 21 8.49 -19.71 -17.93
N ALA A 22 8.35 -20.52 -16.88
CA ALA A 22 7.56 -21.74 -16.91
C ALA A 22 6.07 -21.45 -17.16
N ARG A 23 5.52 -20.38 -16.57
CA ARG A 23 4.13 -19.93 -16.81
C ARG A 23 3.92 -19.44 -18.25
N ILE A 24 4.86 -18.67 -18.79
CA ILE A 24 4.82 -18.24 -20.19
C ILE A 24 4.90 -19.46 -21.14
N ALA A 25 5.79 -20.41 -20.85
CA ALA A 25 5.92 -21.64 -21.62
C ALA A 25 4.63 -22.49 -21.57
N TYR A 26 3.96 -22.56 -20.42
CA TYR A 26 2.68 -23.24 -20.28
C TYR A 26 1.59 -22.60 -21.15
N VAL A 27 1.48 -21.26 -21.13
CA VAL A 27 0.53 -20.53 -22.00
C VAL A 27 0.84 -20.75 -23.47
N LYS A 28 2.13 -20.81 -23.84
CA LYS A 28 2.55 -21.11 -25.20
C LYS A 28 2.17 -22.53 -25.63
N ALA A 29 2.51 -23.55 -24.83
CA ALA A 29 2.17 -24.95 -25.08
C ALA A 29 0.65 -25.16 -25.18
N SER A 30 -0.13 -24.48 -24.35
CA SER A 30 -1.60 -24.51 -24.39
C SER A 30 -2.15 -23.93 -25.70
N ARG A 31 -1.54 -22.87 -26.25
CA ARG A 31 -1.94 -22.27 -27.54
C ARG A 31 -1.53 -23.13 -28.74
N GLU A 32 -0.38 -23.80 -28.65
CA GLU A 32 0.16 -24.65 -29.72
C GLU A 32 -0.44 -26.07 -29.71
N GLY A 33 -1.21 -26.44 -28.67
CA GLY A 33 -1.82 -27.75 -28.54
C GLY A 33 -0.86 -28.86 -28.10
N ASP A 34 0.29 -28.50 -27.53
CA ASP A 34 1.27 -29.44 -27.02
C ASP A 34 0.92 -29.86 -25.58
N TYR A 35 0.10 -30.91 -25.48
CA TYR A 35 -0.40 -31.41 -24.20
C TYR A 35 0.67 -32.09 -23.34
N GLU A 36 1.75 -32.61 -23.95
CA GLU A 36 2.82 -33.29 -23.23
C GLU A 36 3.63 -32.27 -22.40
N THR A 37 4.09 -31.20 -23.05
CA THR A 37 4.83 -30.14 -22.35
C THR A 37 3.95 -29.34 -21.41
N MET A 38 2.67 -29.12 -21.76
CA MET A 38 1.68 -28.49 -20.88
C MET A 38 1.50 -29.27 -19.57
N SER A 39 1.30 -30.59 -19.66
CA SER A 39 1.09 -31.46 -18.49
C SER A 39 2.32 -31.48 -17.58
N LYS A 40 3.51 -31.59 -18.17
CA LYS A 40 4.78 -31.54 -17.43
C LYS A 40 4.98 -30.21 -16.70
N LEU A 41 4.75 -29.08 -17.37
CA LEU A 41 4.87 -27.77 -16.75
C LEU A 41 3.85 -27.57 -15.62
N GLN A 42 2.61 -28.00 -15.82
CA GLN A 42 1.51 -27.81 -14.87
C GLN A 42 1.65 -28.67 -13.61
N TYR A 43 2.02 -29.94 -13.74
CA TYR A 43 2.00 -30.89 -12.62
C TYR A 43 3.37 -31.15 -11.99
N GLU A 44 4.46 -30.88 -12.72
CA GLU A 44 5.82 -31.11 -12.23
C GLU A 44 6.55 -29.79 -11.97
N THR A 45 6.81 -29.00 -13.02
CA THR A 45 7.76 -27.89 -12.95
C THR A 45 7.24 -26.69 -12.15
N ILE A 46 6.02 -26.22 -12.44
CA ILE A 46 5.42 -25.06 -11.74
C ILE A 46 5.23 -25.35 -10.24
N PRO A 47 4.64 -26.49 -9.82
CA PRO A 47 4.48 -26.80 -8.40
C PRO A 47 5.81 -26.97 -7.66
N GLN A 48 6.84 -27.52 -8.31
CA GLN A 48 8.18 -27.63 -7.72
C GLN A 48 8.83 -26.26 -7.49
N LEU A 49 8.72 -25.35 -8.46
CA LEU A 49 9.25 -23.99 -8.34
C LEU A 49 8.50 -23.19 -7.26
N GLU A 50 7.18 -23.31 -7.19
CA GLU A 50 6.36 -22.67 -6.14
C GLU A 50 6.71 -23.19 -4.74
N LYS A 51 6.96 -24.50 -4.58
CA LYS A 51 7.46 -25.07 -3.31
C LYS A 51 8.84 -24.51 -2.93
N ARG A 52 9.78 -24.44 -3.88
CA ARG A 52 11.12 -23.90 -3.61
C ARG A 52 11.09 -22.41 -3.23
N ILE A 53 10.22 -21.62 -3.86
CA ILE A 53 10.04 -20.21 -3.52
C ILE A 53 9.46 -20.08 -2.10
N THR A 54 8.43 -20.86 -1.77
CA THR A 54 7.83 -20.80 -0.42
C THR A 54 8.80 -21.27 0.66
N GLU A 55 9.60 -22.31 0.41
CA GLU A 55 10.69 -22.75 1.31
C GLU A 55 11.77 -21.67 1.50
N SER A 56 12.20 -21.01 0.41
CA SER A 56 13.16 -19.90 0.46
C SER A 56 12.61 -18.71 1.23
N ASP A 57 11.36 -18.31 0.96
CA ASP A 57 10.70 -17.19 1.63
C ASP A 57 10.45 -17.48 3.13
N LEU A 58 10.15 -18.74 3.48
CA LEU A 58 10.01 -19.17 4.89
C LEU A 58 11.37 -19.23 5.60
N ALA A 59 12.45 -19.61 4.92
CA ALA A 59 13.80 -19.56 5.48
C ALA A 59 14.21 -18.11 5.77
N GLU A 60 13.95 -17.19 4.84
CA GLU A 60 14.16 -15.75 5.04
C GLU A 60 13.34 -15.19 6.22
N GLN A 61 12.12 -15.70 6.44
CA GLN A 61 11.26 -15.28 7.57
C GLN A 61 11.69 -15.89 8.92
N LYS A 62 12.20 -17.13 8.93
CA LYS A 62 12.69 -17.76 10.17
C LYS A 62 13.99 -17.12 10.66
N GLU A 63 14.89 -16.74 9.74
CA GLU A 63 16.05 -15.90 10.09
C GLU A 63 15.62 -14.53 10.65
N GLN A 64 14.49 -13.98 10.20
CA GLN A 64 13.92 -12.72 10.74
C GLN A 64 13.35 -12.85 12.16
N ALA A 65 12.87 -14.03 12.57
CA ALA A 65 12.23 -14.23 13.88
C ALA A 65 13.21 -14.71 14.98
N GLY A 66 14.36 -15.27 14.60
CA GLY A 66 15.34 -15.87 15.52
C GLY A 66 16.44 -14.94 16.02
N GLU A 67 16.70 -13.82 15.36
CA GLU A 67 17.79 -12.90 15.73
C GLU A 67 17.28 -11.47 15.90
N GLY A 68 16.89 -11.15 17.14
CA GLY A 68 16.78 -9.77 17.56
C GLY A 68 18.11 -9.05 17.33
N ASP A 69 18.05 -7.89 16.68
CA ASP A 69 19.10 -6.86 16.64
C ASP A 69 20.20 -6.93 15.57
N ARG A 70 20.06 -7.72 14.50
CA ARG A 70 20.93 -7.56 13.31
C ARG A 70 20.39 -6.46 12.39
N ILE A 71 21.16 -5.38 12.25
CA ILE A 71 20.90 -4.29 11.29
C ILE A 71 20.78 -4.89 9.88
N LYS A 72 19.57 -4.88 9.33
CA LYS A 72 19.27 -5.37 7.98
C LYS A 72 20.02 -4.52 6.96
N LEU A 73 21.04 -5.08 6.29
CA LEU A 73 21.83 -4.38 5.27
C LEU A 73 21.06 -4.22 3.95
N LEU A 74 20.09 -5.11 3.67
CA LEU A 74 19.20 -5.04 2.51
C LEU A 74 17.72 -5.06 2.90
N ARG A 75 17.04 -3.91 2.75
CA ARG A 75 15.59 -3.79 2.89
C ARG A 75 14.92 -4.02 1.54
N ASN A 76 14.36 -5.22 1.33
CA ASN A 76 13.68 -5.59 0.08
C ASN A 76 12.15 -5.60 0.16
N LYS A 77 11.58 -5.29 1.33
CA LYS A 77 10.12 -5.17 1.48
C LYS A 77 9.75 -3.71 1.35
N VAL A 78 8.87 -3.41 0.39
CA VAL A 78 8.26 -2.10 0.27
C VAL A 78 7.15 -2.02 1.32
N THR A 79 7.28 -1.10 2.27
CA THR A 79 6.25 -0.79 3.27
C THR A 79 5.59 0.54 2.94
N ASP A 80 4.56 0.89 3.71
CA ASP A 80 3.84 2.16 3.56
C ASP A 80 4.78 3.38 3.69
N ASN A 81 5.87 3.26 4.45
CA ASN A 81 6.85 4.32 4.63
C ASN A 81 7.65 4.57 3.34
N GLU A 82 8.14 3.53 2.66
CA GLU A 82 8.86 3.70 1.40
C GLU A 82 7.95 4.29 0.30
N ILE A 83 6.67 3.90 0.28
CA ILE A 83 5.68 4.50 -0.63
C ILE A 83 5.47 5.98 -0.30
N ALA A 84 5.30 6.31 0.98
CA ALA A 84 5.08 7.67 1.43
C ALA A 84 6.28 8.58 1.12
N GLU A 85 7.52 8.10 1.24
CA GLU A 85 8.73 8.85 0.87
C GLU A 85 8.75 9.22 -0.62
N VAL A 86 8.42 8.27 -1.50
CA VAL A 86 8.37 8.52 -2.95
C VAL A 86 7.26 9.51 -3.29
N VAL A 87 6.06 9.35 -2.71
CA VAL A 87 4.94 10.27 -2.96
C VAL A 87 5.23 11.66 -2.37
N ALA A 88 5.88 11.74 -1.21
CA ALA A 88 6.29 13.00 -0.62
C ALA A 88 7.30 13.74 -1.51
N ALA A 89 8.28 13.04 -2.07
CA ALA A 89 9.23 13.62 -3.03
C ALA A 89 8.54 14.14 -4.29
N ALA A 90 7.50 13.44 -4.77
CA ALA A 90 6.76 13.83 -5.97
C ALA A 90 5.78 14.99 -5.72
N THR A 91 5.12 15.03 -4.55
CA THR A 91 4.01 15.97 -4.25
C THR A 91 4.43 17.15 -3.39
N GLY A 92 5.58 17.08 -2.72
CA GLY A 92 6.02 18.04 -1.70
C GLY A 92 5.25 17.94 -0.38
N ILE A 93 4.35 16.96 -0.21
CA ILE A 93 3.59 16.76 1.03
C ILE A 93 4.45 15.96 2.02
N PRO A 94 4.73 16.46 3.23
CA PRO A 94 5.57 15.73 4.19
C PRO A 94 4.99 14.37 4.57
N VAL A 95 5.85 13.35 4.69
CA VAL A 95 5.50 11.98 5.10
C VAL A 95 4.71 11.97 6.41
N ASN A 96 5.09 12.80 7.38
CA ASN A 96 4.38 12.94 8.66
C ASN A 96 2.91 13.35 8.47
N ARG A 97 2.60 14.19 7.47
CA ARG A 97 1.21 14.57 7.15
C ARG A 97 0.47 13.44 6.44
N MET A 98 1.15 12.59 5.68
CA MET A 98 0.55 11.45 4.98
C MET A 98 0.23 10.30 5.94
N LEU A 99 1.18 9.96 6.81
CA LEU A 99 1.06 8.87 7.78
C LEU A 99 0.16 9.22 8.98
N GLN A 100 -0.12 10.50 9.22
CA GLN A 100 -1.04 10.89 10.27
C GLN A 100 -2.43 10.26 10.03
N GLY A 101 -2.91 9.53 11.03
CA GLY A 101 -4.15 8.78 10.96
C GLY A 101 -5.35 9.65 10.60
N GLU A 102 -6.16 9.16 9.67
CA GLU A 102 -7.34 9.88 9.19
C GLU A 102 -8.30 10.21 10.33
N ARG A 103 -8.46 9.30 11.31
CA ARG A 103 -9.28 9.50 12.50
C ARG A 103 -8.84 10.71 13.33
N GLU A 104 -7.54 10.86 13.60
CA GLU A 104 -7.03 11.98 14.40
C GLU A 104 -7.25 13.31 13.68
N LYS A 105 -7.04 13.35 12.36
CA LYS A 105 -7.36 14.53 11.55
C LYS A 105 -8.83 14.90 11.62
N MET A 106 -9.72 13.91 11.64
CA MET A 106 -11.17 14.14 11.76
C MET A 106 -11.58 14.63 13.15
N LEU A 107 -10.91 14.17 14.21
CA LEU A 107 -11.19 14.61 15.59
C LEU A 107 -10.70 16.03 15.85
N ALA A 108 -9.59 16.43 15.25
CA ALA A 108 -9.03 17.78 15.37
C ALA A 108 -9.55 18.74 14.28
N MET A 109 -10.51 18.35 13.44
CA MET A 109 -10.90 19.10 12.24
C MET A 109 -11.39 20.52 12.58
N GLU A 110 -12.29 20.64 13.56
CA GLU A 110 -12.84 21.94 13.98
C GLU A 110 -11.74 22.86 14.50
N GLU A 111 -10.87 22.37 15.38
CA GLU A 111 -9.74 23.13 15.94
C GLU A 111 -8.82 23.64 14.82
N ARG A 112 -8.50 22.77 13.84
CA ARG A 112 -7.65 23.15 12.70
C ARG A 112 -8.32 24.15 11.76
N LEU A 113 -9.64 24.12 11.61
CA LEU A 113 -10.37 25.12 10.83
C LEU A 113 -10.36 26.47 11.56
N HIS A 114 -10.46 26.47 12.89
CA HIS A 114 -10.39 27.67 13.71
C HIS A 114 -9.01 28.36 13.74
N GLU A 115 -7.92 27.65 13.39
CA GLU A 115 -6.62 28.29 13.14
C GLU A 115 -6.67 29.37 12.04
N ARG A 116 -7.66 29.28 11.12
CA ARG A 116 -7.82 30.20 9.98
C ARG A 116 -9.16 30.92 9.96
N VAL A 117 -10.20 30.32 10.54
CA VAL A 117 -11.56 30.85 10.55
C VAL A 117 -11.88 31.35 11.96
N VAL A 118 -12.02 32.66 12.10
CA VAL A 118 -12.37 33.30 13.37
C VAL A 118 -13.90 33.35 13.51
N GLY A 119 -14.43 32.76 14.58
CA GLY A 119 -15.86 32.61 14.80
C GLY A 119 -16.49 31.58 13.86
N GLN A 120 -17.75 31.81 13.46
CA GLN A 120 -18.52 30.90 12.58
C GLN A 120 -18.66 29.46 13.12
N ASP A 121 -18.75 29.29 14.44
CA ASP A 121 -18.72 27.99 15.11
C ASP A 121 -19.75 27.01 14.53
N GLU A 122 -20.98 27.47 14.28
CA GLU A 122 -22.05 26.65 13.70
C GLU A 122 -21.72 26.17 12.27
N ALA A 123 -21.13 27.05 11.44
CA ALA A 123 -20.76 26.69 10.07
C ALA A 123 -19.59 25.69 10.05
N VAL A 124 -18.56 25.93 10.87
CA VAL A 124 -17.40 25.03 11.03
C VAL A 124 -17.87 23.66 11.52
N GLN A 125 -18.70 23.62 12.56
CA GLN A 125 -19.23 22.37 13.10
C GLN A 125 -20.09 21.62 12.07
N SER A 126 -20.91 22.32 11.30
CA SER A 126 -21.76 21.72 10.25
C SER A 126 -20.93 21.09 9.12
N VAL A 127 -19.88 21.78 8.67
CA VAL A 127 -18.95 21.26 7.66
C VAL A 127 -18.18 20.05 8.19
N ALA A 128 -17.61 20.15 9.40
CA ALA A 128 -16.87 19.05 10.02
C ALA A 128 -17.73 17.80 10.19
N ASN A 129 -18.98 17.96 10.65
CA ASN A 129 -19.94 16.86 10.79
C ASN A 129 -20.26 16.18 9.45
N ALA A 130 -20.48 16.94 8.38
CA ALA A 130 -20.75 16.38 7.06
C ALA A 130 -19.55 15.60 6.53
N VAL A 131 -18.34 16.16 6.63
CA VAL A 131 -17.11 15.48 6.18
C VAL A 131 -16.85 14.21 6.99
N ARG A 132 -17.03 14.25 8.31
CA ARG A 132 -16.93 13.06 9.18
C ARG A 132 -17.92 11.96 8.78
N ARG A 133 -19.18 12.31 8.51
CA ARG A 133 -20.19 11.33 8.05
C ARG A 133 -19.82 10.70 6.71
N SER A 134 -19.28 11.48 5.78
CA SER A 134 -18.82 10.95 4.50
C SER A 134 -17.64 10.00 4.67
N ARG A 135 -16.61 10.39 5.45
CA ARG A 135 -15.43 9.55 5.71
C ARG A 135 -15.73 8.29 6.52
N ALA A 136 -16.73 8.34 7.40
CA ALA A 136 -17.22 7.19 8.14
C ALA A 136 -18.09 6.23 7.31
N GLY A 137 -18.35 6.53 6.03
CA GLY A 137 -19.22 5.71 5.17
C GLY A 137 -20.70 5.77 5.54
N LEU A 138 -21.10 6.76 6.35
CA LEU A 138 -22.50 6.98 6.76
C LEU A 138 -23.30 7.77 5.72
N SER A 139 -22.66 8.16 4.61
CA SER A 139 -23.28 8.91 3.50
C SER A 139 -23.31 8.05 2.24
N ASP A 140 -24.25 8.35 1.33
CA ASP A 140 -24.36 7.68 0.04
C ASP A 140 -23.04 7.80 -0.76
N PRO A 141 -22.41 6.69 -1.17
CA PRO A 141 -21.14 6.71 -1.90
C PRO A 141 -21.23 7.36 -3.28
N ASN A 142 -22.43 7.52 -3.84
CA ASN A 142 -22.64 8.18 -5.14
C ASN A 142 -22.81 9.70 -5.01
N ARG A 143 -22.71 10.26 -3.79
CA ARG A 143 -22.83 11.69 -3.52
C ARG A 143 -21.49 12.30 -3.12
N PRO A 144 -21.29 13.61 -3.35
CA PRO A 144 -20.07 14.28 -2.90
C PRO A 144 -19.94 14.21 -1.37
N SER A 145 -18.71 14.31 -0.87
CA SER A 145 -18.42 14.24 0.57
C SER A 145 -19.13 15.31 1.42
N GLY A 146 -19.56 16.39 0.79
CA GLY A 146 -20.44 17.40 1.38
C GLY A 146 -20.95 18.33 0.30
N SER A 147 -22.19 18.81 0.46
CA SER A 147 -22.80 19.84 -0.37
C SER A 147 -23.29 20.94 0.57
N PHE A 148 -22.72 22.12 0.46
CA PHE A 148 -22.95 23.23 1.39
C PHE A 148 -23.47 24.44 0.63
N LEU A 149 -24.46 25.11 1.22
CA LEU A 149 -24.91 26.43 0.80
C LEU A 149 -24.59 27.41 1.93
N PHE A 150 -23.55 28.22 1.75
CA PHE A 150 -23.19 29.23 2.74
C PHE A 150 -23.99 30.52 2.52
N LEU A 151 -24.72 30.96 3.55
CA LEU A 151 -25.55 32.15 3.54
C LEU A 151 -25.05 33.14 4.60
N GLY A 152 -24.98 34.42 4.26
CA GLY A 152 -24.57 35.48 5.19
C GLY A 152 -24.08 36.74 4.47
N PRO A 153 -23.76 37.81 5.20
CA PRO A 153 -23.28 39.06 4.61
C PRO A 153 -21.90 38.91 3.95
N THR A 154 -21.51 39.86 3.11
CA THR A 154 -20.19 39.86 2.46
C THR A 154 -19.06 40.08 3.48
N GLY A 155 -17.88 39.53 3.23
CA GLY A 155 -16.70 39.74 4.08
C GLY A 155 -16.62 38.91 5.37
N VAL A 156 -17.58 38.02 5.65
CA VAL A 156 -17.59 37.18 6.87
C VAL A 156 -16.75 35.90 6.78
N GLY A 157 -16.07 35.66 5.65
CA GLY A 157 -15.22 34.47 5.47
C GLY A 157 -15.97 33.18 5.09
N LYS A 158 -17.11 33.29 4.37
CA LYS A 158 -17.67 32.16 3.59
C LYS A 158 -16.68 31.77 2.49
#